data_AF-A0A955UJH6-F1
#
_entry.id   AF-A0A955UJH6-F1
#
_cell.length_a   1.000
_cell.length_b   1.000
_cell.length_c   1.000
_cell.angle_alpha   90.00
_cell.angle_beta   90.00
_cell.angle_gamma   90.00
#
_symmetry.space_group_name_H-M   'P 1'
#
loop_
_entity.id
_entity.type
_entity.pdbx_description
1 polymer ?
#
loop_
_entity_poly.entity_id
_entity_poly.type
_entity_poly.pdbx_seq_one_letter_code
_entity_poly.pdbx_strand_id
1 'polypeptide(L)'
;MQKQCVWIFWIGSVVAMVIGSGWIATAGRVVFGLLFVAHLVEFLVKRSVFERAGGSMGHHFVQTMIYGLFHWTPIEERLAAEEGEPKG
;
A
#
# COMPACT_ATOMS: atom_id res chain seq x y z
N MET A 1 7.79 -14.70 3.50
CA MET A 1 6.92 -13.52 3.77
C MET A 1 5.49 -13.87 3.40
N GLN A 2 4.60 -13.97 4.39
CA GLN A 2 3.17 -14.11 4.17
C GLN A 2 2.68 -12.81 3.52
N LYS A 3 2.38 -12.84 2.21
CA LYS A 3 1.85 -11.67 1.49
C LYS A 3 0.53 -11.28 2.17
N GLN A 4 0.57 -10.26 3.03
CA GLN A 4 -0.61 -9.77 3.72
C GLN A 4 -1.52 -9.14 2.68
N CYS A 5 -2.55 -9.88 2.30
CA CYS A 5 -3.48 -9.53 1.25
C CYS A 5 -4.47 -8.47 1.75
N VAL A 6 -4.05 -7.20 1.73
CA VAL A 6 -4.90 -6.06 2.13
C VAL A 6 -6.13 -5.93 1.21
N TRP A 7 -6.08 -6.50 0.00
CA TRP A 7 -7.22 -6.59 -0.93
C TRP A 7 -8.50 -7.17 -0.31
N ILE A 8 -8.38 -8.07 0.68
CA ILE A 8 -9.54 -8.65 1.36
C ILE A 8 -10.33 -7.56 2.12
N PHE A 9 -9.63 -6.60 2.73
CA PHE A 9 -10.27 -5.48 3.40
C PHE A 9 -10.90 -4.50 2.41
N TRP A 10 -10.28 -4.28 1.25
CA TRP A 10 -10.88 -3.50 0.16
C TRP A 10 -12.19 -4.13 -0.33
N ILE A 11 -12.19 -5.42 -0.65
CA ILE A 11 -13.40 -6.09 -1.13
C ILE A 11 -14.46 -6.15 -0.02
N GLY A 12 -14.07 -6.52 1.20
CA GLY A 12 -14.99 -6.59 2.33
C GLY A 12 -15.66 -5.25 2.64
N SER A 13 -14.90 -4.15 2.60
CA SER A 13 -15.45 -2.80 2.83
C SER A 13 -16.38 -2.35 1.68
N VAL A 14 -16.02 -2.60 0.42
CA VAL A 14 -16.90 -2.32 -0.73
C VAL A 14 -18.19 -3.14 -0.66
N VAL A 15 -18.10 -4.44 -0.35
CA VAL A 15 -19.28 -5.31 -0.19
C VAL A 15 -20.17 -4.80 0.95
N ALA A 16 -19.60 -4.42 2.08
CA ALA A 16 -20.35 -3.83 3.20
C ALA A 16 -21.02 -2.51 2.81
N MET A 17 -20.39 -1.69 1.97
CA MET A 17 -20.96 -0.43 1.48
C MET A 17 -22.12 -0.63 0.50
N VAL A 18 -22.03 -1.63 -0.38
CA VAL A 18 -23.00 -1.87 -1.46
C VAL A 18 -24.20 -2.69 -0.98
N ILE A 19 -23.95 -3.72 -0.18
CA ILE A 19 -24.97 -4.70 0.23
C ILE A 19 -25.42 -4.48 1.68
N GLY A 20 -24.58 -3.87 2.52
CA GLY A 20 -24.92 -3.59 3.91
C GLY A 20 -25.92 -2.45 4.08
N SER A 21 -26.51 -2.37 5.27
CA SER A 21 -27.45 -1.32 5.65
C SER A 21 -27.14 -0.76 7.05
N GLY A 22 -27.65 0.43 7.34
CA GLY A 22 -27.44 1.10 8.63
C GLY A 22 -25.96 1.23 8.99
N TRP A 23 -25.60 0.74 10.17
CA TRP A 23 -24.24 0.86 10.70
C TRP A 23 -23.21 0.04 9.91
N ILE A 24 -23.61 -1.06 9.24
CA ILE A 24 -22.69 -1.90 8.45
C ILE A 24 -22.18 -1.15 7.23
N ALA A 25 -23.06 -0.44 6.51
CA ALA A 25 -22.66 0.39 5.38
C ALA A 25 -21.74 1.54 5.83
N THR A 26 -22.03 2.16 6.98
CA THR A 26 -21.18 3.20 7.56
C THR A 26 -19.81 2.65 7.94
N ALA A 27 -19.74 1.49 8.60
CA ALA A 27 -18.47 0.84 8.93
C ALA A 27 -17.65 0.52 7.67
N GLY A 28 -18.31 0.02 6.60
CA GLY A 28 -17.67 -0.19 5.30
C GLY A 28 -17.04 1.09 4.74
N ARG A 29 -17.76 2.22 4.75
CA ARG A 29 -17.25 3.52 4.29
C ARG A 29 -16.07 4.01 5.11
N VAL A 30 -16.16 3.89 6.44
CA VAL A 30 -15.09 4.33 7.34
C VAL A 30 -13.84 3.48 7.13
N VAL A 31 -13.96 2.15 7.09
CA VAL A 31 -12.83 1.25 6.85
C VAL A 31 -12.21 1.49 5.48
N PHE A 32 -13.02 1.62 4.43
CA PHE A 32 -12.54 1.96 3.07
C PHE A 32 -11.77 3.29 3.07
N GLY A 33 -12.35 4.33 3.68
CA GLY A 33 -11.73 5.66 3.75
C GLY A 33 -10.43 5.67 4.53
N LEU A 34 -10.38 5.01 5.70
CA LEU A 34 -9.17 4.89 6.51
C LEU A 34 -8.08 4.10 5.79
N LEU A 35 -8.43 3.00 5.13
CA LEU A 35 -7.48 2.26 4.29
C LEU A 35 -6.94 3.13 3.17
N PHE A 36 -7.81 3.83 2.44
CA PHE A 36 -7.39 4.71 1.36
C PHE A 36 -6.41 5.78 1.84
N VAL A 37 -6.75 6.48 2.93
CA VAL A 37 -5.90 7.52 3.50
C VAL A 37 -4.57 6.94 3.98
N ALA A 38 -4.58 5.80 4.69
CA ALA A 38 -3.36 5.17 5.19
C ALA A 38 -2.39 4.81 4.05
N HIS A 39 -2.90 4.21 2.97
CA HIS A 39 -2.07 3.82 1.83
C HIS A 39 -1.63 5.03 0.99
N LEU A 40 -2.44 6.08 0.91
CA LEU A 40 -2.04 7.33 0.27
C LEU A 40 -0.89 8.00 1.04
N VAL A 41 -0.99 8.07 2.37
CA VAL A 41 0.07 8.59 3.23
C VAL A 41 1.33 7.74 3.10
N GLU A 42 1.20 6.41 3.12
CA GLU A 42 2.31 5.49 2.91
C GLU A 42 3.03 5.77 1.58
N PHE A 43 2.27 5.89 0.48
CA PHE A 43 2.83 6.18 -0.83
C PHE A 43 3.59 7.51 -0.85
N LEU A 44 3.06 8.55 -0.20
CA LEU A 44 3.71 9.85 -0.11
C LEU A 44 4.99 9.82 0.74
N VAL A 45 4.98 9.11 1.87
CA VAL A 45 6.16 8.96 2.74
C VAL A 45 7.27 8.19 2.04
N LYS A 46 6.92 7.13 1.30
CA LYS A 46 7.89 6.28 0.59
C LYS A 46 8.15 6.71 -0.86
N ARG A 47 7.63 7.88 -1.27
CA ARG A 47 7.79 8.43 -2.62
C ARG A 47 9.24 8.47 -3.08
N SER A 48 10.16 8.93 -2.22
CA SER A 48 11.59 9.01 -2.54
C SER A 48 12.23 7.64 -2.78
N VAL A 49 11.78 6.61 -2.05
CA VAL A 49 12.22 5.22 -2.26
C VAL A 49 11.76 4.73 -3.63
N PHE A 50 10.50 5.01 -4.01
CA PHE A 50 9.97 4.63 -5.32
C PHE A 50 10.64 5.36 -6.48
N GLU A 51 10.94 6.66 -6.32
CA GLU A 51 11.67 7.45 -7.31
C GLU A 51 13.09 6.89 -7.52
N ARG A 52 13.79 6.52 -6.44
CA ARG A 52 15.12 5.88 -6.51
C ARG A 52 15.09 4.48 -7.11
N ALA A 53 14.04 3.71 -6.82
CA ALA A 53 13.86 2.37 -7.37
C ALA A 53 13.61 2.39 -8.89
N GLY A 54 13.22 3.55 -9.45
CA GLY A 54 12.87 3.71 -10.85
C GLY A 54 11.52 3.09 -11.21
N GLY A 55 11.17 3.16 -12.50
CA GLY A 55 9.91 2.65 -13.03
C GLY A 55 8.74 3.64 -12.95
N SER A 56 7.52 3.13 -13.06
CA SER A 56 6.30 3.96 -13.10
C SER A 56 5.79 4.26 -11.68
N MET A 57 5.65 5.54 -11.35
CA MET A 57 5.04 5.98 -10.08
C MET A 57 3.60 5.49 -9.92
N GLY A 58 2.85 5.39 -11.02
CA GLY A 58 1.50 4.82 -10.99
C GLY A 58 1.51 3.32 -10.63
N HIS A 59 2.53 2.58 -11.06
CA HIS A 59 2.68 1.17 -10.70
C HIS A 59 2.97 1.00 -9.21
N HIS A 60 3.89 1.79 -8.65
CA HIS A 60 4.19 1.79 -7.22
C HIS A 60 2.97 2.18 -6.38
N PHE A 61 2.17 3.15 -6.85
CA PHE A 61 0.93 3.52 -6.19
C PHE A 61 -0.08 2.37 -6.15
N VAL A 62 -0.30 1.69 -7.28
CA VAL A 62 -1.20 0.53 -7.35
C VAL A 62 -0.68 -0.62 -6.49
N GLN A 63 0.63 -0.88 -6.49
CA GLN A 63 1.22 -1.89 -5.61
C GLN A 63 1.03 -1.54 -4.13
N THR A 64 1.18 -0.26 -3.77
CA THR A 64 0.86 0.23 -2.43
C THR A 64 -0.60 -0.07 -2.11
N MET A 65 -1.56 0.27 -2.98
CA MET A 65 -2.99 -0.01 -2.74
C MET A 65 -3.32 -1.50 -2.55
N ILE A 66 -2.63 -2.39 -3.25
CA ILE A 66 -2.92 -3.84 -3.25
C ILE A 66 -2.24 -4.57 -2.08
N TYR A 67 -0.97 -4.25 -1.84
CA TYR A 67 -0.10 -5.00 -0.92
C TYR A 67 0.20 -4.25 0.38
N GLY A 68 -0.12 -2.95 0.44
CA GLY A 68 0.03 -2.13 1.63
C GLY A 68 1.45 -2.02 2.18
N LEU A 69 1.47 -1.88 3.51
CA LEU A 69 2.51 -1.35 4.41
C LEU A 69 3.94 -1.89 4.26
N PHE A 70 4.17 -2.90 3.44
CA PHE A 70 5.43 -3.65 3.42
C PHE A 70 5.96 -4.02 2.03
N HIS A 71 5.28 -3.62 0.94
CA HIS A 71 5.78 -3.95 -0.40
C HIS A 71 7.07 -3.19 -0.76
N TRP A 72 7.32 -2.05 -0.11
CA TRP A 72 8.53 -1.24 -0.29
C TRP A 72 9.73 -1.75 0.51
N THR A 73 9.53 -2.62 1.51
CA THR A 73 10.62 -3.11 2.37
C THR A 73 11.73 -3.82 1.56
N PRO A 74 11.42 -4.74 0.63
CA PRO A 74 12.46 -5.35 -0.20
C PRO A 74 13.15 -4.36 -1.15
N ILE A 75 12.45 -3.29 -1.55
CA ILE A 75 13.02 -2.23 -2.41
C ILE A 75 14.02 -1.42 -1.60
N GLU A 76 13.65 -1.03 -0.38
CA GLU A 76 14.51 -0.26 0.52
C GLU A 76 15.72 -1.07 0.97
N GLU A 77 15.56 -2.36 1.29
CA GLU A 77 16.66 -3.28 1.59
C GLU A 77 17.65 -3.41 0.43
N ARG A 78 17.14 -3.55 -0.82
CA ARG A 78 17.97 -3.61 -2.02
C ARG A 78 18.77 -2.32 -2.21
N LEU A 79 18.11 -1.17 -2.11
CA LEU A 79 18.75 0.14 -2.26
C LEU A 79 19.81 0.39 -1.18
N ALA A 80 19.54 -0.02 0.07
CA ALA A 80 20.50 0.09 1.16
C ALA A 80 21.73 -0.82 0.94
N ALA A 81 21.53 -2.03 0.38
CA ALA A 81 22.63 -2.93 0.03
C ALA A 81 23.50 -2.36 -1.11
N GLU A 82 22.89 -1.79 -2.15
CA GLU A 82 23.59 -1.13 -3.27
C GLU A 82 24.40 0.10 -2.81
N GLU A 83 23.94 0.83 -1.77
CA GLU A 83 24.66 1.97 -1.20
C GLU A 83 25.78 1.58 -0.22
N GLY A 84 25.71 0.37 0.33
CA GLY A 84 26.68 -0.19 1.27
C GLY A 84 27.86 -0.93 0.64
N GLU A 85 27.79 -1.29 -0.65
CA GLU A 85 28.92 -1.90 -1.36
C GLU A 85 30.00 -0.84 -1.69
N PRO A 86 31.25 -1.02 -1.21
CA PRO A 86 32.34 -0.16 -1.65
C PRO A 86 32.53 -0.37 -3.15
N LYS A 87 32.44 0.72 -3.93
CA LYS A 87 32.82 0.71 -5.35
C LYS A 87 34.32 0.38 -5.43
N GLY A 88 34.62 -0.89 -5.73
CA GLY A 88 35.96 -1.38 -6.04
C GLY A 88 36.51 -0.78 -7.32
#